data_AF-A0A4Y9NXW1-F1
#
_entry.id   AF-A0A4Y9NXW1-F1
#
_cell.length_a   1.000
_cell.length_b   1.000
_cell.length_c   1.000
_cell.angle_alpha   90.00
_cell.angle_beta   90.00
_cell.angle_gamma   90.00
#
_symmetry.space_group_name_H-M   'P 1'
#
loop_
_entity.id
_entity.type
_entity.pdbx_description
1 polymer ?
#
loop_
_entity_poly.entity_id
_entity_poly.type
_entity_poly.pdbx_seq_one_letter_code
_entity_poly.pdbx_strand_id
1 'polypeptide(L)'
;MSDETSSPAGSEPVSIPLAADAPESMSFEDAVRSLSADRQKLTAPAESASPAADSAEPATADAKELAVEADDAAPPEEDPSGEEEPEAIEPAEELPPIEPPRSWTKDEKEAFKAWPREAQESIARVTSSREAEFRRSQNEVATKEKALAERLQAAEQAKQQYEASVQDHLQALEREQRREFPDIKTWDDVKAMQASDPLRYQAWDLHQKELALVSKQAAEVKDSQEKEFSSKWTEHVQKENELAAETIPELRDPEKGPALVKRAAERLQEIGFKPDELQQLAEGRASISIYDHRLQRLIHSDLKLADIQKAKAAVVRKPVPQVQRPGAARPANTGVAQQIQALERQLANATGNQAIAISAQIHQLERKAASRR
;
A
#
# COMPACT_ATOMS: atom_id res chain seq x y z
N MET A 1 44.04 3.06 30.42
CA MET A 1 43.00 2.04 30.60
C MET A 1 41.85 2.45 29.70
N SER A 2 41.64 1.66 28.65
CA SER A 2 40.45 1.45 27.79
C SER A 2 39.73 2.68 27.21
N ASP A 3 39.82 2.96 25.89
CA ASP A 3 38.86 2.57 24.80
C ASP A 3 37.46 3.19 25.01
N GLU A 4 36.73 3.81 24.05
CA GLU A 4 36.76 3.84 22.59
C GLU A 4 35.79 4.98 22.09
N THR A 5 36.05 5.53 20.90
CA THR A 5 35.15 6.01 19.81
C THR A 5 33.93 6.99 19.97
N SER A 6 33.98 8.00 19.07
CA SER A 6 32.92 8.56 18.18
C SER A 6 31.90 9.64 18.64
N SER A 7 31.87 10.72 17.82
CA SER A 7 30.86 11.79 17.66
C SER A 7 29.61 11.28 16.87
N PRO A 8 28.54 12.06 16.54
CA PRO A 8 28.13 13.45 16.89
C PRO A 8 26.59 13.61 17.17
N ALA A 9 26.09 14.86 17.25
CA ALA A 9 24.72 15.37 16.94
C ALA A 9 23.49 14.57 17.45
N GLY A 10 22.62 15.13 18.29
CA GLY A 10 21.74 16.23 17.92
C GLY A 10 20.34 15.67 17.62
N SER A 11 19.38 16.01 18.51
CA SER A 11 17.93 16.03 18.30
C SER A 11 17.26 14.69 17.92
N GLU A 12 16.16 14.27 18.55
CA GLU A 12 14.96 15.05 18.86
C GLU A 12 14.24 14.44 20.07
N PRO A 13 13.31 15.18 20.70
CA PRO A 13 12.09 14.53 21.13
C PRO A 13 10.88 15.13 20.41
N VAL A 14 10.17 14.29 19.67
CA VAL A 14 8.73 14.46 19.46
C VAL A 14 8.05 14.21 20.80
N SER A 15 7.32 15.20 21.33
CA SER A 15 6.45 15.03 22.51
C SER A 15 5.04 14.59 22.10
N ILE A 16 4.66 13.38 22.52
CA ILE A 16 3.29 12.85 22.59
C ILE A 16 2.84 13.00 24.06
N PRO A 17 1.61 13.45 24.38
CA PRO A 17 1.19 13.65 25.76
C PRO A 17 1.13 12.33 26.55
N LEU A 18 1.60 12.42 27.79
CA LEU A 18 2.01 11.35 28.69
C LEU A 18 0.85 10.91 29.60
N ALA A 19 0.79 9.61 29.97
CA ALA A 19 -0.11 9.12 31.03
C ALA A 19 0.21 9.84 32.35
N ALA A 20 -0.80 10.08 33.20
CA ALA A 20 -0.77 10.99 34.35
C ALA A 20 0.24 10.70 35.48
N ASP A 21 1.10 9.69 35.32
CA ASP A 21 2.18 9.36 36.26
C ASP A 21 3.45 8.85 35.57
N ALA A 22 3.66 9.22 34.30
CA ALA A 22 4.83 8.79 33.55
C ALA A 22 5.98 9.82 33.61
N PRO A 23 7.25 9.37 33.67
CA PRO A 23 8.43 10.24 33.70
C PRO A 23 8.75 10.83 32.31
N GLU A 24 9.21 12.07 32.29
CA GLU A 24 9.25 12.98 31.11
C GLU A 24 10.12 12.56 29.91
N SER A 25 10.76 11.39 29.91
CA SER A 25 11.42 10.86 28.70
C SER A 25 11.57 9.33 28.77
N MET A 26 10.84 8.59 27.93
CA MET A 26 11.02 7.15 27.77
C MET A 26 11.80 6.84 26.49
N SER A 27 12.79 5.94 26.57
CA SER A 27 13.54 5.47 25.40
C SER A 27 12.69 4.53 24.53
N PHE A 28 13.06 4.35 23.26
CA PHE A 28 12.39 3.39 22.35
C PHE A 28 12.37 1.96 22.94
N GLU A 29 13.40 1.58 23.70
CA GLU A 29 13.46 0.29 24.41
C GLU A 29 12.49 0.23 25.60
N ASP A 30 12.24 1.35 26.27
CA ASP A 30 11.22 1.46 27.33
C ASP A 30 9.79 1.47 26.75
N ALA A 31 9.59 2.08 25.58
CA ALA A 31 8.31 2.02 24.85
C ALA A 31 8.02 0.60 24.32
N VAL A 32 9.04 -0.13 23.87
CA VAL A 32 8.92 -1.53 23.48
C VAL A 32 8.70 -2.43 24.71
N ARG A 33 9.32 -2.12 25.86
CA ARG A 33 9.04 -2.81 27.15
C ARG A 33 7.63 -2.54 27.68
N SER A 34 7.12 -1.32 27.60
CA SER A 34 5.76 -1.00 28.07
C SER A 34 4.72 -1.69 27.18
N LEU A 35 4.91 -1.69 25.87
CA LEU A 35 4.03 -2.39 24.92
C LEU A 35 4.05 -3.91 25.12
N SER A 36 5.20 -4.49 25.48
CA SER A 36 5.31 -5.92 25.78
C SER A 36 4.77 -6.30 27.17
N ALA A 37 4.86 -5.41 28.16
CA ALA A 37 4.23 -5.56 29.47
C ALA A 37 2.69 -5.44 29.41
N ASP A 38 2.16 -4.52 28.60
CA ASP A 38 0.72 -4.37 28.37
C ASP A 38 0.15 -5.56 27.57
N ARG A 39 0.95 -6.11 26.65
CA ARG A 39 0.59 -7.34 25.93
C ARG A 39 0.62 -8.57 26.85
N GLN A 40 1.50 -8.62 27.85
CA GLN A 40 1.49 -9.67 28.87
C GLN A 40 0.26 -9.58 29.79
N LYS A 41 -0.20 -8.36 30.14
CA LYS A 41 -1.45 -8.14 30.89
C LYS A 41 -2.69 -8.59 30.12
N LEU A 42 -2.70 -8.44 28.79
CA LEU A 42 -3.78 -8.92 27.91
C LEU A 42 -3.82 -10.45 27.74
N THR A 43 -2.75 -11.16 28.11
CA THR A 43 -2.66 -12.64 28.01
C THR A 43 -2.82 -13.37 29.35
N ALA A 44 -3.04 -12.65 30.45
CA ALA A 44 -3.29 -13.26 31.76
C ALA A 44 -4.79 -13.63 31.90
N PRO A 45 -5.15 -14.85 32.36
CA PRO A 45 -6.53 -15.26 32.51
C PRO A 45 -7.25 -14.45 33.61
N ALA A 46 -8.51 -14.14 33.32
CA ALA A 46 -9.41 -13.33 34.13
C ALA A 46 -9.63 -13.90 35.54
N GLU A 47 -9.17 -13.19 36.56
CA GLU A 47 -9.81 -13.24 37.87
C GLU A 47 -9.67 -11.88 38.57
N SER A 48 -10.82 -11.39 39.05
CA SER A 48 -10.97 -10.30 40.03
C SER A 48 -10.97 -8.86 39.48
N ALA A 49 -12.16 -8.36 39.12
CA ALA A 49 -12.84 -7.31 39.89
C ALA A 49 -14.11 -6.79 39.18
N SER A 50 -15.26 -7.19 39.70
CA SER A 50 -16.47 -6.36 39.80
C SER A 50 -16.66 -6.06 41.32
N PRO A 51 -17.55 -5.16 41.80
CA PRO A 51 -18.59 -4.38 41.09
C PRO A 51 -18.82 -2.93 41.61
N ALA A 52 -19.80 -2.22 41.02
CA ALA A 52 -20.82 -1.31 41.62
C ALA A 52 -21.15 -0.17 40.62
N ALA A 53 -22.27 -0.18 39.88
CA ALA A 53 -23.65 0.14 40.29
C ALA A 53 -23.87 1.62 40.66
N ASP A 54 -24.60 2.39 39.82
CA ASP A 54 -25.88 3.02 40.21
C ASP A 54 -26.62 3.69 39.02
N SER A 55 -27.94 3.51 39.07
CA SER A 55 -29.04 4.37 38.63
C SER A 55 -29.65 4.31 37.23
N ALA A 56 -30.97 4.10 37.28
CA ALA A 56 -31.94 3.83 36.24
C ALA A 56 -32.84 5.06 35.95
N GLU A 57 -33.31 5.15 34.69
CA GLU A 57 -34.66 5.48 34.15
C GLU A 57 -35.58 6.55 34.84
N PRO A 58 -36.50 7.24 34.11
CA PRO A 58 -37.39 6.64 33.11
C PRO A 58 -37.87 7.49 31.90
N ALA A 59 -38.60 6.78 31.04
CA ALA A 59 -39.28 7.17 29.81
C ALA A 59 -40.46 8.16 29.98
N THR A 60 -40.78 8.86 28.89
CA THR A 60 -42.15 9.28 28.55
C THR A 60 -42.38 9.14 27.05
N ALA A 61 -43.49 8.49 26.71
CA ALA A 61 -44.02 8.31 25.36
C ALA A 61 -44.92 9.49 25.01
N ASP A 62 -44.91 9.91 23.74
CA ASP A 62 -46.03 10.63 23.16
C ASP A 62 -46.23 10.16 21.71
N ALA A 63 -47.47 9.75 21.45
CA ALA A 63 -47.94 9.16 20.21
C ALA A 63 -48.71 10.24 19.45
N LYS A 64 -48.39 10.44 18.17
CA LYS A 64 -49.27 11.17 17.26
C LYS A 64 -49.25 10.54 15.88
N GLU A 65 -50.41 9.99 15.53
CA GLU A 65 -50.83 9.57 14.20
C GLU A 65 -50.57 10.63 13.14
N LEU A 66 -50.22 10.19 11.93
CA LEU A 66 -50.65 10.83 10.69
C LEU A 66 -50.73 9.76 9.58
N ALA A 67 -51.93 9.69 9.00
CA ALA A 67 -52.38 8.77 7.98
C ALA A 67 -51.70 9.01 6.63
N VAL A 68 -51.43 7.92 5.90
CA VAL A 68 -51.11 7.97 4.47
C VAL A 68 -52.33 7.44 3.71
N GLU A 69 -52.97 8.35 3.01
CA GLU A 69 -53.97 8.13 1.97
C GLU A 69 -53.22 7.61 0.72
N ALA A 70 -53.56 6.41 0.25
CA ALA A 70 -53.12 5.92 -1.05
C ALA A 70 -54.22 5.08 -1.68
N ASP A 71 -54.55 5.52 -2.89
CA ASP A 71 -55.70 5.25 -3.73
C ASP A 71 -55.81 3.79 -4.20
N ASP A 72 -57.06 3.41 -4.44
CA ASP A 72 -57.61 2.11 -4.78
C ASP A 72 -57.50 1.83 -6.28
N ALA A 73 -57.09 0.62 -6.66
CA ALA A 73 -57.19 0.12 -8.04
C ALA A 73 -57.16 -1.41 -8.09
N ALA A 74 -58.32 -2.03 -7.82
CA ALA A 74 -58.61 -3.41 -8.18
C ALA A 74 -58.97 -3.54 -9.68
N PRO A 75 -58.54 -4.60 -10.39
CA PRO A 75 -59.15 -5.02 -11.65
C PRO A 75 -60.26 -6.08 -11.45
N PRO A 76 -61.26 -6.14 -12.36
CA PRO A 76 -62.57 -6.73 -12.11
C PRO A 76 -62.67 -8.24 -12.36
N GLU A 77 -63.63 -8.86 -11.69
CA GLU A 77 -64.17 -10.20 -11.93
C GLU A 77 -65.06 -10.23 -13.18
N GLU A 78 -64.86 -11.23 -14.04
CA GLU A 78 -65.85 -11.71 -15.02
C GLU A 78 -66.03 -13.22 -14.81
N ASP A 79 -67.17 -13.60 -14.24
CA ASP A 79 -67.76 -14.93 -14.41
C ASP A 79 -68.31 -15.06 -15.86
N PRO A 80 -68.38 -16.28 -16.40
CA PRO A 80 -69.71 -16.89 -16.36
C PRO A 80 -69.69 -18.36 -15.94
N SER A 81 -70.62 -18.63 -15.02
CA SER A 81 -71.26 -19.91 -14.77
C SER A 81 -71.77 -20.59 -16.05
N GLY A 82 -71.44 -21.88 -16.19
CA GLY A 82 -72.10 -22.83 -17.09
C GLY A 82 -72.18 -24.17 -16.37
N GLU A 83 -73.40 -24.57 -16.00
CA GLU A 83 -73.75 -25.86 -15.41
C GLU A 83 -73.45 -27.01 -16.38
N GLU A 84 -72.86 -28.10 -15.89
CA GLU A 84 -73.10 -29.49 -16.33
C GLU A 84 -72.52 -30.48 -15.30
N GLU A 85 -73.37 -31.01 -14.43
CA GLU A 85 -73.22 -32.34 -13.80
C GLU A 85 -73.79 -33.39 -14.79
N PRO A 86 -73.60 -34.73 -14.63
CA PRO A 86 -72.64 -35.49 -13.81
C PRO A 86 -72.06 -36.74 -14.54
N GLU A 87 -70.81 -37.17 -14.29
CA GLU A 87 -70.42 -38.58 -14.58
C GLU A 87 -69.50 -39.20 -13.50
N ALA A 88 -70.14 -40.09 -12.74
CA ALA A 88 -69.72 -41.35 -12.16
C ALA A 88 -68.24 -41.86 -12.19
N ILE A 89 -67.74 -42.10 -10.96
CA ILE A 89 -67.19 -43.37 -10.41
C ILE A 89 -65.72 -43.79 -10.72
N GLU A 90 -64.92 -43.79 -9.62
CA GLU A 90 -63.77 -44.68 -9.25
C GLU A 90 -62.36 -44.43 -9.86
N PRO A 91 -61.26 -44.86 -9.20
CA PRO A 91 -60.76 -44.47 -7.88
C PRO A 91 -59.23 -44.18 -7.95
N ALA A 92 -58.78 -42.95 -7.74
CA ALA A 92 -57.41 -42.65 -7.29
C ALA A 92 -57.37 -41.20 -6.83
N GLU A 93 -57.09 -41.00 -5.54
CA GLU A 93 -56.67 -39.71 -5.01
C GLU A 93 -55.30 -39.34 -5.61
N GLU A 94 -55.24 -38.95 -6.88
CA GLU A 94 -54.07 -38.26 -7.45
C GLU A 94 -54.09 -36.79 -7.02
N LEU A 95 -53.98 -36.60 -5.71
CA LEU A 95 -53.61 -35.32 -5.12
C LEU A 95 -52.32 -34.82 -5.82
N PRO A 96 -52.20 -33.52 -6.15
CA PRO A 96 -51.21 -32.99 -7.10
C PRO A 96 -49.76 -33.35 -6.73
N PRO A 97 -48.88 -33.60 -7.72
CA PRO A 97 -47.46 -33.89 -7.49
C PRO A 97 -46.75 -32.72 -6.79
N ILE A 98 -46.02 -33.01 -5.71
CA ILE A 98 -45.24 -32.02 -4.98
C ILE A 98 -43.90 -31.83 -5.69
N GLU A 99 -43.64 -30.62 -6.18
CA GLU A 99 -42.38 -30.33 -6.87
C GLU A 99 -41.20 -30.40 -5.90
N PRO A 100 -40.10 -31.07 -6.30
CA PRO A 100 -38.91 -31.12 -5.46
C PRO A 100 -38.24 -29.74 -5.38
N PRO A 101 -37.53 -29.43 -4.28
CA PRO A 101 -36.88 -28.14 -4.08
C PRO A 101 -35.94 -27.77 -5.23
N ARG A 102 -35.99 -26.49 -5.67
CA ARG A 102 -35.26 -26.01 -6.86
C ARG A 102 -33.75 -26.17 -6.73
N SER A 103 -33.21 -26.00 -5.53
CA SER A 103 -31.79 -26.04 -5.19
C SER A 103 -31.16 -27.45 -5.19
N TRP A 104 -31.96 -28.51 -5.35
CA TRP A 104 -31.46 -29.89 -5.29
C TRP A 104 -30.87 -30.36 -6.63
N THR A 105 -29.93 -31.28 -6.54
CA THR A 105 -29.33 -31.96 -7.70
C THR A 105 -30.34 -32.89 -8.37
N LYS A 106 -30.05 -33.34 -9.61
CA LYS A 106 -30.98 -34.20 -10.36
C LYS A 106 -31.24 -35.53 -9.64
N ASP A 107 -30.19 -36.11 -9.08
CA ASP A 107 -30.25 -37.40 -8.37
C ASP A 107 -31.09 -37.30 -7.08
N GLU A 108 -30.98 -36.17 -6.36
CA GLU A 108 -31.80 -35.88 -5.17
C GLU A 108 -33.27 -35.62 -5.51
N LYS A 109 -33.53 -34.97 -6.66
CA LYS A 109 -34.90 -34.76 -7.19
C LYS A 109 -35.56 -36.07 -7.60
N GLU A 110 -34.79 -37.03 -8.09
CA GLU A 110 -35.28 -38.38 -8.42
C GLU A 110 -35.54 -39.21 -7.15
N ALA A 111 -34.64 -39.14 -6.16
CA ALA A 111 -34.83 -39.79 -4.86
C ALA A 111 -36.06 -39.22 -4.11
N PHE A 112 -36.31 -37.92 -4.21
CA PHE A 112 -37.47 -37.26 -3.59
C PHE A 112 -38.81 -37.80 -4.10
N LYS A 113 -38.91 -38.13 -5.40
CA LYS A 113 -40.13 -38.71 -6.00
C LYS A 113 -40.49 -40.08 -5.43
N ALA A 114 -39.51 -40.82 -4.90
CA ALA A 114 -39.69 -42.14 -4.32
C ALA A 114 -40.08 -42.09 -2.81
N TRP A 115 -40.12 -40.91 -2.19
CA TRP A 115 -40.47 -40.76 -0.78
C TRP A 115 -41.98 -40.77 -0.51
N PRO A 116 -42.42 -41.13 0.71
CA PRO A 116 -43.82 -40.99 1.11
C PRO A 116 -44.30 -39.54 1.01
N ARG A 117 -45.56 -39.34 0.62
CA ARG A 117 -46.17 -38.02 0.38
C ARG A 117 -46.02 -37.05 1.56
N GLU A 118 -46.22 -37.53 2.79
CA GLU A 118 -46.09 -36.72 4.00
C GLU A 118 -44.65 -36.19 4.22
N ALA A 119 -43.64 -36.97 3.83
CA ALA A 119 -42.23 -36.55 3.84
C ALA A 119 -41.93 -35.52 2.73
N GLN A 120 -42.57 -35.65 1.57
CA GLN A 120 -42.45 -34.66 0.49
C GLN A 120 -43.06 -33.30 0.89
N GLU A 121 -44.25 -33.29 1.48
CA GLU A 121 -44.94 -32.06 1.90
C GLU A 121 -44.19 -31.32 3.00
N SER A 122 -43.71 -32.05 4.03
CA SER A 122 -42.93 -31.44 5.12
C SER A 122 -41.62 -30.83 4.64
N ILE A 123 -40.90 -31.50 3.75
CA ILE A 123 -39.63 -31.00 3.19
C ILE A 123 -39.87 -29.85 2.22
N ALA A 124 -40.88 -29.93 1.35
CA ALA A 124 -41.26 -28.83 0.47
C ALA A 124 -41.64 -27.57 1.27
N ARG A 125 -42.37 -27.74 2.39
CA ARG A 125 -42.72 -26.64 3.30
C ARG A 125 -41.50 -26.03 4.00
N VAL A 126 -40.60 -26.85 4.55
CA VAL A 126 -39.40 -26.36 5.24
C VAL A 126 -38.44 -25.68 4.26
N THR A 127 -38.25 -26.26 3.07
CA THR A 127 -37.35 -25.69 2.05
C THR A 127 -37.90 -24.40 1.44
N SER A 128 -39.20 -24.33 1.14
CA SER A 128 -39.82 -23.08 0.67
C SER A 128 -39.77 -21.97 1.71
N SER A 129 -40.02 -22.26 3.00
CA SER A 129 -39.86 -21.29 4.09
C SER A 129 -38.41 -20.80 4.21
N ARG A 130 -37.43 -21.72 4.19
CA ARG A 130 -35.99 -21.36 4.24
C ARG A 130 -35.56 -20.53 3.03
N GLU A 131 -36.02 -20.88 1.83
CA GLU A 131 -35.68 -20.13 0.62
C GLU A 131 -36.33 -18.74 0.61
N ALA A 132 -37.56 -18.63 1.13
CA ALA A 132 -38.23 -17.34 1.32
C ALA A 132 -37.53 -16.46 2.37
N GLU A 133 -37.04 -17.04 3.47
CA GLU A 133 -36.23 -16.32 4.47
C GLU A 133 -34.87 -15.91 3.92
N PHE A 134 -34.20 -16.79 3.18
CA PHE A 134 -32.92 -16.48 2.55
C PHE A 134 -33.05 -15.36 1.51
N ARG A 135 -34.09 -15.38 0.68
CA ARG A 135 -34.36 -14.29 -0.27
C ARG A 135 -34.71 -12.99 0.46
N ARG A 136 -35.49 -13.05 1.55
CA ARG A 136 -35.79 -11.88 2.38
C ARG A 136 -34.53 -11.30 2.99
N SER A 137 -33.68 -12.12 3.62
CA SER A 137 -32.43 -11.65 4.21
C SER A 137 -31.45 -11.11 3.17
N GLN A 138 -31.37 -11.74 1.99
CA GLN A 138 -30.56 -11.23 0.88
C GLN A 138 -31.06 -9.86 0.38
N ASN A 139 -32.38 -9.69 0.25
CA ASN A 139 -32.97 -8.41 -0.14
C ASN A 139 -32.79 -7.34 0.95
N GLU A 140 -32.90 -7.71 2.23
CA GLU A 140 -32.62 -6.81 3.35
C GLU A 140 -31.15 -6.37 3.39
N VAL A 141 -30.21 -7.29 3.15
CA VAL A 141 -28.78 -6.93 3.07
C VAL A 141 -28.54 -6.01 1.88
N ALA A 142 -29.06 -6.34 0.70
CA ALA A 142 -28.88 -5.52 -0.50
C ALA A 142 -29.51 -4.11 -0.35
N THR A 143 -30.66 -3.98 0.30
CA THR A 143 -31.29 -2.68 0.58
C THR A 143 -30.51 -1.88 1.62
N LYS A 144 -29.99 -2.54 2.67
CA LYS A 144 -29.12 -1.90 3.67
C LYS A 144 -27.82 -1.41 3.03
N GLU A 145 -27.18 -2.21 2.18
CA GLU A 145 -25.96 -1.81 1.47
C GLU A 145 -26.20 -0.60 0.56
N LYS A 146 -27.30 -0.59 -0.20
CA LYS A 146 -27.67 0.57 -1.01
C LYS A 146 -27.92 1.82 -0.16
N ALA A 147 -28.68 1.68 0.93
CA ALA A 147 -28.95 2.79 1.84
C ALA A 147 -27.67 3.32 2.51
N LEU A 148 -26.70 2.45 2.84
CA LEU A 148 -25.40 2.86 3.36
C LEU A 148 -24.56 3.57 2.29
N ALA A 149 -24.52 3.05 1.06
CA ALA A 149 -23.81 3.68 -0.05
C ALA A 149 -24.37 5.07 -0.36
N GLU A 150 -25.69 5.21 -0.41
CA GLU A 150 -26.36 6.50 -0.62
C GLU A 150 -26.05 7.50 0.52
N ARG A 151 -26.05 7.04 1.78
CA ARG A 151 -25.67 7.87 2.93
C ARG A 151 -24.22 8.33 2.87
N LEU A 152 -23.29 7.45 2.49
CA LEU A 152 -21.88 7.79 2.33
C LEU A 152 -21.70 8.83 1.21
N GLN A 153 -22.35 8.61 0.07
CA GLN A 153 -22.31 9.56 -1.05
C GLN A 153 -22.90 10.92 -0.66
N ALA A 154 -24.03 10.95 0.05
CA ALA A 154 -24.63 12.19 0.53
C ALA A 154 -23.72 12.92 1.54
N ALA A 155 -23.05 12.18 2.43
CA ALA A 155 -22.09 12.75 3.37
C ALA A 155 -20.86 13.33 2.67
N GLU A 156 -20.33 12.64 1.64
CA GLU A 156 -19.23 13.13 0.81
C GLU A 156 -19.61 14.39 0.04
N GLN A 157 -20.82 14.44 -0.53
CA GLN A 157 -21.33 15.63 -1.21
C GLN A 157 -21.52 16.80 -0.24
N ALA A 158 -22.10 16.55 0.94
CA ALA A 158 -22.27 17.58 1.97
C ALA A 158 -20.92 18.15 2.43
N LYS A 159 -19.91 17.29 2.59
CA LYS A 159 -18.55 17.72 2.90
C LYS A 159 -17.96 18.58 1.78
N GLN A 160 -18.02 18.13 0.52
CA GLN A 160 -17.51 18.92 -0.62
C GLN A 160 -18.19 20.28 -0.74
N GLN A 161 -19.51 20.33 -0.51
CA GLN A 161 -20.26 21.59 -0.51
C GLN A 161 -19.86 22.51 0.64
N TYR A 162 -19.66 21.96 1.84
CA TYR A 162 -19.16 22.74 2.97
C TYR A 162 -17.78 23.32 2.68
N GLU A 163 -16.85 22.50 2.20
CA GLU A 163 -15.48 22.94 1.87
C GLU A 163 -15.47 24.02 0.78
N ALA A 164 -16.28 23.87 -0.27
CA ALA A 164 -16.44 24.87 -1.32
C ALA A 164 -17.06 26.17 -0.75
N SER A 165 -18.10 26.03 0.08
CA SER A 165 -18.76 27.19 0.68
C SER A 165 -17.81 28.01 1.54
N VAL A 166 -16.94 27.39 2.35
CA VAL A 166 -15.98 28.11 3.18
C VAL A 166 -15.01 28.95 2.32
N GLN A 167 -14.54 28.40 1.20
CA GLN A 167 -13.69 29.16 0.27
C GLN A 167 -14.46 30.30 -0.42
N ASP A 168 -15.71 30.06 -0.81
CA ASP A 168 -16.56 31.07 -1.45
C ASP A 168 -16.88 32.23 -0.48
N HIS A 169 -17.17 31.93 0.80
CA HIS A 169 -17.39 32.95 1.83
C HIS A 169 -16.13 33.78 2.08
N LEU A 170 -14.95 33.14 2.12
CA LEU A 170 -13.69 33.84 2.25
C LEU A 170 -13.45 34.81 1.08
N GLN A 171 -13.66 34.36 -0.15
CA GLN A 171 -13.53 35.21 -1.34
C GLN A 171 -14.60 36.30 -1.41
N ALA A 172 -15.80 36.07 -0.87
CA ALA A 172 -16.83 37.10 -0.75
C ALA A 172 -16.40 38.19 0.22
N LEU A 173 -15.98 37.83 1.43
CA LEU A 173 -15.48 38.77 2.45
C LEU A 173 -14.27 39.57 1.95
N GLU A 174 -13.31 38.95 1.26
CA GLU A 174 -12.17 39.68 0.69
C GLU A 174 -12.59 40.70 -0.37
N ARG A 175 -13.64 40.41 -1.16
CA ARG A 175 -14.18 41.36 -2.15
C ARG A 175 -14.94 42.49 -1.49
N GLU A 176 -15.72 42.20 -0.45
CA GLU A 176 -16.44 43.19 0.34
C GLU A 176 -15.48 44.15 1.04
N GLN A 177 -14.42 43.63 1.66
CA GLN A 177 -13.35 44.43 2.25
C GLN A 177 -12.76 45.45 1.26
N ARG A 178 -12.40 44.99 0.06
CA ARG A 178 -11.82 45.84 -0.99
C ARG A 178 -12.80 46.88 -1.51
N ARG A 179 -14.11 46.61 -1.41
CA ARG A 179 -15.18 47.52 -1.84
C ARG A 179 -15.51 48.57 -0.80
N GLU A 180 -15.58 48.20 0.47
CA GLU A 180 -15.96 49.09 1.58
C GLU A 180 -14.81 49.95 2.09
N PHE A 181 -13.57 49.45 1.99
CA PHE A 181 -12.36 50.10 2.50
C PHE A 181 -11.25 50.23 1.44
N PRO A 182 -11.52 50.79 0.24
CA PRO A 182 -10.52 50.90 -0.83
C PRO A 182 -9.38 51.89 -0.53
N ASP A 183 -9.64 52.85 0.36
CA ASP A 183 -8.71 53.87 0.85
C ASP A 183 -7.73 53.33 1.89
N ILE A 184 -8.05 52.21 2.54
CA ILE A 184 -7.23 51.61 3.58
C ILE A 184 -6.22 50.65 2.96
N LYS A 185 -4.96 51.07 2.89
CA LYS A 185 -3.87 50.24 2.35
C LYS A 185 -2.81 49.94 3.40
N THR A 186 -2.63 50.86 4.33
CA THR A 186 -1.59 50.81 5.34
C THR A 186 -2.18 50.89 6.74
N TRP A 187 -1.36 50.51 7.72
CA TRP A 187 -1.77 50.61 9.12
C TRP A 187 -1.95 52.06 9.59
N ASP A 188 -1.29 53.01 8.94
CA ASP A 188 -1.46 54.42 9.27
C ASP A 188 -2.80 54.97 8.78
N ASP A 189 -3.33 54.47 7.65
CA ASP A 189 -4.68 54.80 7.18
C ASP A 189 -5.74 54.32 8.18
N VAL A 190 -5.53 53.15 8.79
CA VAL A 190 -6.41 52.61 9.84
C VAL A 190 -6.40 53.49 11.09
N LYS A 191 -5.22 53.95 11.53
CA LYS A 191 -5.10 54.87 12.67
C LYS A 191 -5.75 56.22 12.37
N ALA A 192 -5.58 56.74 11.16
CA ALA A 192 -6.22 57.97 10.72
C ALA A 192 -7.74 57.83 10.69
N MET A 193 -8.26 56.69 10.23
CA MET A 193 -9.69 56.35 10.29
C MET A 193 -10.16 56.26 11.75
N GLN A 194 -9.42 55.62 12.65
CA GLN A 194 -9.80 55.55 14.06
C GLN A 194 -9.92 56.94 14.71
N ALA A 195 -9.06 57.89 14.33
CA ALA A 195 -9.08 59.25 14.86
C ALA A 195 -10.16 60.14 14.21
N SER A 196 -10.46 59.93 12.92
CA SER A 196 -11.39 60.78 12.15
C SER A 196 -12.82 60.23 12.10
N ASP A 197 -12.98 58.91 12.05
CA ASP A 197 -14.25 58.20 11.99
C ASP A 197 -14.21 56.89 12.83
N PRO A 198 -14.49 56.99 14.14
CA PRO A 198 -14.49 55.84 15.04
C PRO A 198 -15.54 54.76 14.68
N LEU A 199 -16.67 55.14 14.07
CA LEU A 199 -17.71 54.17 13.70
C LEU A 199 -17.28 53.35 12.49
N ARG A 200 -16.66 53.98 11.49
CA ARG A 200 -16.09 53.27 10.34
C ARG A 200 -14.95 52.35 10.74
N TYR A 201 -14.14 52.75 11.72
CA TYR A 201 -13.13 51.87 12.32
C TYR A 201 -13.74 50.63 12.99
N GLN A 202 -14.84 50.78 13.73
CA GLN A 202 -15.53 49.62 14.32
C GLN A 202 -16.05 48.65 13.25
N ALA A 203 -16.63 49.16 12.16
CA ALA A 203 -17.07 48.32 11.05
C ALA A 203 -15.89 47.56 10.41
N TRP A 204 -14.76 48.25 10.19
CA TRP A 204 -13.54 47.63 9.68
C TRP A 204 -12.99 46.55 10.62
N ASP A 205 -12.94 46.82 11.93
CA ASP A 205 -12.45 45.87 12.94
C ASP A 205 -13.35 44.61 13.04
N LEU A 206 -14.67 44.79 12.95
CA LEU A 206 -15.61 43.67 12.87
C LEU A 206 -15.36 42.81 11.62
N HIS A 207 -15.17 43.46 10.46
CA HIS A 207 -14.85 42.75 9.22
C HIS A 207 -13.50 42.01 9.30
N GLN A 208 -12.48 42.57 9.95
CA GLN A 208 -11.21 41.85 10.18
C GLN A 208 -11.41 40.61 11.05
N LYS A 209 -12.22 40.71 12.11
CA LYS A 209 -12.53 39.59 12.99
C LYS A 209 -13.28 38.48 12.25
N GLU A 210 -14.23 38.85 11.40
CA GLU A 210 -14.96 37.89 10.58
C GLU A 210 -14.03 37.19 9.57
N LEU A 211 -13.16 37.95 8.89
CA LEU A 211 -12.16 37.38 7.98
C LEU A 211 -11.18 36.46 8.73
N ALA A 212 -10.77 36.82 9.94
CA ALA A 212 -9.91 35.98 10.78
C ALA A 212 -10.61 34.66 11.19
N LEU A 213 -11.91 34.70 11.48
CA LEU A 213 -12.71 33.52 11.81
C LEU A 213 -12.82 32.58 10.60
N VAL A 214 -13.23 33.11 9.45
CA VAL A 214 -13.44 32.31 8.23
C VAL A 214 -12.11 31.81 7.66
N SER A 215 -11.03 32.59 7.72
CA SER A 215 -9.70 32.14 7.31
C SER A 215 -9.16 31.02 8.18
N LYS A 216 -9.44 31.05 9.49
CA LYS A 216 -9.13 29.92 10.38
C LYS A 216 -9.90 28.66 9.98
N GLN A 217 -11.20 28.76 9.71
CA GLN A 217 -11.99 27.62 9.23
C GLN A 217 -11.49 27.10 7.88
N ALA A 218 -11.12 28.00 6.96
CA ALA A 218 -10.56 27.65 5.67
C ALA A 218 -9.20 26.93 5.80
N ALA A 219 -8.37 27.32 6.77
CA ALA A 219 -7.12 26.64 7.08
C ALA A 219 -7.38 25.24 7.66
N GLU A 220 -8.31 25.09 8.61
CA GLU A 220 -8.68 23.80 9.19
C GLU A 220 -9.23 22.81 8.13
N VAL A 221 -10.01 23.31 7.17
CA VAL A 221 -10.48 22.54 6.01
C VAL A 221 -9.31 22.06 5.15
N LYS A 222 -8.36 22.96 4.81
CA LYS A 222 -7.17 22.60 4.02
C LYS A 222 -6.30 21.57 4.73
N ASP A 223 -6.01 21.78 6.00
CA ASP A 223 -5.24 20.85 6.82
C ASP A 223 -5.90 19.46 6.87
N SER A 224 -7.23 19.43 6.96
CA SER A 224 -8.00 18.17 6.96
C SER A 224 -7.91 17.47 5.60
N GLN A 225 -8.03 18.21 4.50
CA GLN A 225 -7.86 17.67 3.14
C GLN A 225 -6.45 17.10 2.92
N GLU A 226 -5.40 17.80 3.37
CA GLU A 226 -4.01 17.35 3.25
C GLU A 226 -3.75 16.07 4.07
N LYS A 227 -4.32 15.99 5.29
CA LYS A 227 -4.24 14.78 6.13
C LYS A 227 -4.95 13.59 5.48
N GLU A 228 -6.15 13.80 4.95
CA GLU A 228 -6.87 12.73 4.27
C GLU A 228 -6.19 12.29 2.98
N PHE A 229 -5.68 13.24 2.19
CA PHE A 229 -4.92 12.93 0.99
C PHE A 229 -3.66 12.14 1.33
N SER A 230 -2.88 12.57 2.32
CA SER A 230 -1.66 11.86 2.73
C SER A 230 -1.96 10.47 3.31
N SER A 231 -3.05 10.30 4.07
CA SER A 231 -3.50 8.99 4.55
C SER A 231 -3.88 8.07 3.38
N LYS A 232 -4.77 8.53 2.49
CA LYS A 232 -5.19 7.77 1.30
C LYS A 232 -4.02 7.46 0.37
N TRP A 233 -3.09 8.41 0.23
CA TRP A 233 -1.88 8.24 -0.56
C TRP A 233 -0.98 7.16 0.04
N THR A 234 -0.76 7.19 1.36
CA THR A 234 0.04 6.17 2.06
C THR A 234 -0.59 4.79 1.91
N GLU A 235 -1.90 4.67 2.09
CA GLU A 235 -2.63 3.42 1.87
C GLU A 235 -2.52 2.91 0.43
N HIS A 236 -2.64 3.82 -0.55
CA HIS A 236 -2.49 3.48 -1.96
C HIS A 236 -1.08 2.97 -2.26
N VAL A 237 -0.05 3.69 -1.80
CA VAL A 237 1.35 3.30 -1.98
C VAL A 237 1.65 1.95 -1.31
N GLN A 238 1.10 1.69 -0.12
CA GLN A 238 1.23 0.40 0.54
C GLN A 238 0.62 -0.74 -0.29
N LYS A 239 -0.63 -0.59 -0.75
CA LYS A 239 -1.31 -1.59 -1.60
C LYS A 239 -0.54 -1.84 -2.90
N GLU A 240 -0.08 -0.79 -3.56
CA GLU A 240 0.70 -0.92 -4.79
C GLU A 240 2.05 -1.60 -4.56
N ASN A 241 2.73 -1.28 -3.45
CA ASN A 241 3.99 -1.95 -3.08
C ASN A 241 3.78 -3.41 -2.71
N GLU A 242 2.66 -3.78 -2.08
CA GLU A 242 2.30 -5.18 -1.81
C GLU A 242 2.11 -5.96 -3.11
N LEU A 243 1.35 -5.41 -4.06
CA LEU A 243 1.17 -5.98 -5.40
C LEU A 243 2.50 -6.08 -6.17
N ALA A 244 3.35 -5.07 -6.05
CA ALA A 244 4.68 -5.10 -6.64
C ALA A 244 5.55 -6.19 -6.01
N ALA A 245 5.49 -6.36 -4.69
CA ALA A 245 6.23 -7.40 -3.97
C ALA A 245 5.76 -8.82 -4.31
N GLU A 246 4.50 -9.01 -4.71
CA GLU A 246 4.03 -10.29 -5.27
C GLU A 246 4.65 -10.58 -6.64
N THR A 247 4.80 -9.55 -7.49
CA THR A 247 5.34 -9.71 -8.85
C THR A 247 6.88 -9.66 -8.90
N ILE A 248 7.53 -8.99 -7.95
CA ILE A 248 8.96 -8.83 -7.81
C ILE A 248 9.36 -9.29 -6.39
N PRO A 249 9.57 -10.60 -6.19
CA PRO A 249 9.88 -11.15 -4.86
C PRO A 249 11.17 -10.58 -4.24
N GLU A 250 12.10 -10.10 -5.07
CA GLU A 250 13.34 -9.45 -4.64
C GLU A 250 13.09 -8.17 -3.81
N LEU A 251 11.91 -7.53 -3.94
CA LEU A 251 11.52 -6.37 -3.12
C LEU A 251 11.16 -6.74 -1.67
N ARG A 252 10.80 -7.99 -1.40
CA ARG A 252 10.50 -8.47 -0.02
C ARG A 252 11.76 -8.71 0.81
N ASP A 253 12.91 -8.79 0.16
CA ASP A 253 14.20 -9.03 0.80
C ASP A 253 14.71 -7.71 1.44
N PRO A 254 15.00 -7.69 2.76
CA PRO A 254 15.38 -6.47 3.47
C PRO A 254 16.72 -5.88 3.02
N GLU A 255 17.59 -6.67 2.38
CA GLU A 255 18.87 -6.20 1.85
C GLU A 255 18.78 -5.87 0.36
N LYS A 256 18.12 -6.72 -0.44
CA LYS A 256 18.05 -6.54 -1.90
C LYS A 256 17.00 -5.53 -2.32
N GLY A 257 15.90 -5.39 -1.57
CA GLY A 257 14.84 -4.43 -1.86
C GLY A 257 15.35 -2.99 -1.92
N PRO A 258 15.99 -2.47 -0.86
CA PRO A 258 16.55 -1.12 -0.87
C PRO A 258 17.63 -0.92 -1.95
N ALA A 259 18.46 -1.93 -2.19
CA ALA A 259 19.48 -1.87 -3.24
C ALA A 259 18.87 -1.79 -4.64
N LEU A 260 17.80 -2.54 -4.91
CA LEU A 260 17.06 -2.52 -6.17
C LEU A 260 16.38 -1.17 -6.39
N VAL A 261 15.75 -0.61 -5.35
CA VAL A 261 15.13 0.73 -5.42
C VAL A 261 16.16 1.82 -5.71
N LYS A 262 17.30 1.81 -5.02
CA LYS A 262 18.39 2.76 -5.28
C LYS A 262 18.88 2.65 -6.73
N ARG A 263 19.08 1.43 -7.20
CA ARG A 263 19.52 1.16 -8.57
C ARG A 263 18.48 1.57 -9.62
N ALA A 264 17.20 1.39 -9.32
CA ALA A 264 16.10 1.89 -10.15
C ALA A 264 16.14 3.42 -10.25
N ALA A 265 16.33 4.13 -9.14
CA ALA A 265 16.44 5.58 -9.12
C ALA A 265 17.64 6.08 -9.95
N GLU A 266 18.81 5.45 -9.81
CA GLU A 266 20.00 5.76 -10.63
C GLU A 266 19.73 5.53 -12.12
N ARG A 267 19.06 4.41 -12.46
CA ARG A 267 18.71 4.08 -13.84
C ARG A 267 17.74 5.09 -14.45
N LEU A 268 16.73 5.54 -13.70
CA LEU A 268 15.80 6.56 -14.16
C LEU A 268 16.51 7.90 -14.41
N GLN A 269 17.48 8.27 -13.57
CA GLN A 269 18.31 9.45 -13.82
C GLN A 269 19.19 9.30 -15.06
N GLU A 270 19.79 8.13 -15.30
CA GLU A 270 20.55 7.84 -16.53
C GLU A 270 19.68 7.97 -17.80
N ILE A 271 18.40 7.62 -17.73
CA ILE A 271 17.43 7.73 -18.83
C ILE A 271 17.01 9.19 -19.08
N GLY A 272 17.24 10.08 -18.10
CA GLY A 272 17.01 11.52 -18.23
C GLY A 272 15.89 12.08 -17.35
N PHE A 273 15.32 11.30 -16.44
CA PHE A 273 14.35 11.80 -15.46
C PHE A 273 15.04 12.75 -14.47
N LYS A 274 14.44 13.93 -14.26
CA LYS A 274 14.96 14.90 -13.29
C LYS A 274 14.53 14.51 -11.86
N PRO A 275 15.32 14.87 -10.83
CA PRO A 275 14.94 14.65 -9.43
C PRO A 275 13.56 15.24 -9.08
N ASP A 276 13.27 16.46 -9.55
CA ASP A 276 11.98 17.13 -9.31
C ASP A 276 10.80 16.38 -9.96
N GLU A 277 11.01 15.80 -11.14
CA GLU A 277 9.99 15.00 -11.84
C GLU A 277 9.72 13.70 -11.08
N LEU A 278 10.76 13.04 -10.57
CA LEU A 278 10.64 11.85 -9.74
C LEU A 278 9.90 12.15 -8.42
N GLN A 279 10.14 13.32 -7.83
CA GLN A 279 9.42 13.75 -6.63
C GLN A 279 7.93 14.00 -6.93
N GLN A 280 7.59 14.67 -8.04
CA GLN A 280 6.19 14.86 -8.43
C GLN A 280 5.46 13.53 -8.71
N LEU A 281 6.15 12.56 -9.30
CA LEU A 281 5.65 11.19 -9.51
C LEU A 281 5.45 10.45 -8.17
N ALA A 282 6.31 10.69 -7.18
CA ALA A 282 6.21 10.09 -5.84
C ALA A 282 5.15 10.74 -4.95
N GLU A 283 4.83 12.01 -5.18
CA GLU A 283 3.76 12.75 -4.47
C GLU A 283 2.38 12.51 -5.09
N GLY A 284 2.27 11.75 -6.19
CA GLY A 284 1.01 11.51 -6.89
C GLY A 284 0.48 12.74 -7.63
N ARG A 285 1.34 13.73 -7.90
CA ARG A 285 0.97 14.96 -8.64
C ARG A 285 0.98 14.79 -10.16
N ALA A 286 1.52 13.67 -10.63
CA ALA A 286 1.54 13.29 -12.04
C ALA A 286 0.50 12.19 -12.33
N SER A 287 0.15 12.00 -13.60
CA SER A 287 -0.89 11.03 -14.02
C SER A 287 -0.56 9.57 -13.71
N ILE A 288 0.72 9.25 -13.48
CA ILE A 288 1.19 7.90 -13.16
C ILE A 288 2.09 8.02 -11.93
N SER A 289 1.84 7.19 -10.92
CA SER A 289 2.68 7.13 -9.72
C SER A 289 3.93 6.29 -9.97
N ILE A 290 5.07 6.71 -9.41
CA ILE A 290 6.27 5.85 -9.39
C ILE A 290 6.03 4.55 -8.60
N TYR A 291 5.05 4.58 -7.69
CA TYR A 291 4.68 3.44 -6.86
C TYR A 291 3.75 2.46 -7.56
N ASP A 292 3.19 2.77 -8.73
CA ASP A 292 2.34 1.82 -9.48
C ASP A 292 3.09 0.52 -9.78
N HIS A 293 2.55 -0.63 -9.35
CA HIS A 293 3.16 -1.94 -9.54
C HIS A 293 3.50 -2.26 -11.00
N ARG A 294 2.74 -1.73 -11.97
CA ARG A 294 2.96 -1.92 -13.41
C ARG A 294 4.22 -1.20 -13.86
N LEU A 295 4.40 0.03 -13.39
CA LEU A 295 5.59 0.82 -13.68
C LEU A 295 6.80 0.23 -12.97
N GLN A 296 6.66 -0.19 -11.71
CA GLN A 296 7.72 -0.89 -10.98
C GLN A 296 8.17 -2.16 -11.71
N ARG A 297 7.23 -2.95 -12.26
CA ARG A 297 7.54 -4.13 -13.07
C ARG A 297 8.30 -3.78 -14.35
N LEU A 298 7.93 -2.70 -15.01
CA LEU A 298 8.61 -2.21 -16.21
C LEU A 298 10.05 -1.79 -15.87
N ILE A 299 10.25 -1.00 -14.82
CA ILE A 299 11.57 -0.55 -14.36
C ILE A 299 12.44 -1.76 -14.01
N HIS A 300 11.91 -2.72 -13.26
CA HIS A 300 12.61 -3.94 -12.91
C HIS A 300 13.00 -4.77 -14.14
N SER A 301 12.13 -4.84 -15.16
CA SER A 301 12.46 -5.51 -16.42
C SER A 301 13.61 -4.82 -17.17
N ASP A 302 13.62 -3.48 -17.21
CA ASP A 302 14.72 -2.71 -17.82
C ASP A 302 16.03 -2.94 -17.07
N LEU A 303 16.00 -2.96 -15.73
CA LEU A 303 17.19 -3.28 -14.92
C LEU A 303 17.75 -4.67 -15.26
N LYS A 304 16.89 -5.70 -15.35
CA LYS A 304 17.31 -7.05 -15.74
C LYS A 304 17.90 -7.09 -17.15
N LEU A 305 17.33 -6.34 -18.10
CA LEU A 305 17.88 -6.24 -19.45
C LEU A 305 19.25 -5.53 -19.45
N ALA A 306 19.40 -4.44 -18.70
CA ALA A 306 20.65 -3.74 -18.56
C ALA A 306 21.73 -4.64 -17.93
N ASP A 307 21.38 -5.46 -16.95
CA ASP A 307 22.27 -6.46 -16.35
C ASP A 307 22.72 -7.52 -17.34
N ILE A 308 21.79 -8.08 -18.12
CA ILE A 308 22.11 -9.06 -19.17
C ILE A 308 23.04 -8.44 -20.21
N GLN A 309 22.82 -7.19 -20.62
CA GLN A 309 23.68 -6.49 -21.57
C GLN A 309 25.09 -6.24 -21.01
N LYS A 310 25.19 -5.76 -19.76
CA LYS A 310 26.49 -5.56 -19.07
C LYS A 310 27.24 -6.90 -18.91
N ALA A 311 26.54 -7.97 -18.54
CA ALA A 311 27.13 -9.30 -18.39
C ALA A 311 27.65 -9.87 -19.72
N LYS A 312 26.91 -9.71 -20.83
CA LYS A 312 27.39 -10.08 -22.17
C LYS A 312 28.68 -9.37 -22.54
N ALA A 313 28.79 -8.07 -22.26
CA ALA A 313 30.00 -7.30 -22.52
C ALA A 313 31.19 -7.75 -21.64
N ALA A 314 30.95 -8.20 -20.40
CA ALA A 314 31.98 -8.71 -19.50
C ALA A 314 32.51 -10.10 -19.92
N VAL A 315 31.63 -11.00 -20.40
CA VAL A 315 32.03 -12.35 -20.86
C VAL A 315 32.95 -12.29 -22.08
N VAL A 316 32.71 -11.35 -23.00
CA VAL A 316 33.57 -11.15 -24.19
C VAL A 316 34.99 -10.70 -23.82
N ARG A 317 35.18 -10.10 -22.64
CA ARG A 317 36.49 -9.60 -22.18
C ARG A 317 37.36 -10.64 -21.48
N LYS A 318 36.87 -11.86 -21.20
CA LYS A 318 37.75 -12.91 -20.66
C LYS A 318 38.75 -13.33 -21.75
N PRO A 319 40.07 -13.16 -21.55
CA PRO A 319 41.05 -13.46 -22.58
C PRO A 319 41.03 -14.96 -22.88
N VAL A 320 40.60 -15.31 -24.09
CA VAL A 320 40.63 -16.68 -24.60
C VAL A 320 42.11 -17.12 -24.61
N PRO A 321 42.46 -18.27 -23.99
CA PRO A 321 43.84 -18.75 -24.00
C PRO A 321 44.33 -18.89 -25.45
N GLN A 322 45.51 -18.33 -25.74
CA GLN A 322 46.09 -18.40 -27.08
C GLN A 322 46.29 -19.87 -27.47
N VAL A 323 45.53 -20.34 -28.45
CA VAL A 323 45.65 -21.71 -28.97
C VAL A 323 47.00 -21.83 -29.66
N GLN A 324 47.96 -22.52 -29.03
CA GLN A 324 49.21 -22.88 -29.69
C GLN A 324 48.89 -23.87 -30.82
N ARG A 325 49.37 -23.55 -32.04
CA ARG A 325 49.24 -24.45 -33.19
C ARG A 325 50.03 -25.73 -32.91
N PRO A 326 49.42 -26.92 -33.04
CA PRO A 326 50.15 -28.17 -32.96
C PRO A 326 51.28 -28.18 -34.01
N GLY A 327 52.52 -28.43 -33.57
CA GLY A 327 53.64 -28.66 -34.48
C GLY A 327 54.68 -27.53 -34.64
N ALA A 328 54.69 -26.49 -33.81
CA ALA A 328 55.84 -25.58 -33.77
C ALA A 328 57.08 -26.33 -33.25
N ALA A 329 58.02 -26.62 -34.16
CA ALA A 329 59.25 -27.35 -33.86
C ALA A 329 60.06 -26.66 -32.76
N ARG A 330 60.34 -27.38 -31.66
CA ARG A 330 61.24 -26.91 -30.61
C ARG A 330 62.67 -26.86 -31.18
N PRO A 331 63.38 -25.72 -31.16
CA PRO A 331 64.76 -25.68 -31.63
C PRO A 331 65.64 -26.54 -30.72
N ALA A 332 66.45 -27.42 -31.32
CA ALA A 332 67.13 -28.56 -30.68
C ALA A 332 68.14 -28.24 -29.55
N ASN A 333 68.31 -26.96 -29.18
CA ASN A 333 69.30 -26.51 -28.18
C ASN A 333 68.69 -25.77 -26.97
N THR A 334 67.36 -25.71 -26.82
CA THR A 334 66.73 -25.00 -25.68
C THR A 334 67.08 -25.60 -24.32
N GLY A 335 67.29 -26.92 -24.22
CA GLY A 335 67.61 -27.57 -22.95
C GLY A 335 68.97 -27.18 -22.37
N VAL A 336 70.01 -27.08 -23.21
CA VAL A 336 71.35 -26.69 -22.76
C VAL A 336 71.42 -25.20 -22.45
N ALA A 337 70.75 -24.35 -23.26
CA ALA A 337 70.68 -22.91 -23.01
C ALA A 337 69.94 -22.58 -21.71
N GLN A 338 68.86 -23.30 -21.39
CA GLN A 338 68.14 -23.13 -20.12
C GLN A 338 68.97 -23.61 -18.91
N GLN A 339 69.76 -24.67 -19.07
CA GLN A 339 70.67 -25.15 -18.02
C GLN A 339 71.81 -24.17 -17.75
N ILE A 340 72.39 -23.57 -18.80
CA ILE A 340 73.41 -22.51 -18.65
C ILE A 340 72.82 -21.32 -17.89
N GLN A 341 71.64 -20.83 -18.28
CA GLN A 341 70.98 -19.72 -17.59
C GLN A 341 70.63 -20.04 -16.12
N ALA A 342 70.26 -21.28 -15.82
CA ALA A 342 70.01 -21.69 -14.44
C ALA A 342 71.30 -21.70 -13.60
N LEU A 343 72.40 -22.20 -14.16
CA LEU A 343 73.71 -22.21 -13.49
C LEU A 343 74.29 -20.80 -13.35
N GLU A 344 74.08 -19.90 -14.31
CA GLU A 344 74.46 -18.49 -14.21
C GLU A 344 73.73 -17.78 -13.06
N ARG A 345 72.44 -18.05 -12.88
CA ARG A 345 71.67 -17.54 -11.74
C ARG A 345 72.15 -18.10 -10.40
N GLN A 346 72.57 -19.37 -10.38
CA GLN A 346 73.16 -19.98 -9.19
C GLN A 346 74.56 -19.42 -8.91
N LEU A 347 75.35 -19.14 -9.95
CA LEU A 347 76.66 -18.49 -9.84
C LEU A 347 76.55 -17.08 -9.26
N ALA A 348 75.53 -16.32 -9.66
CA ALA A 348 75.28 -14.97 -9.12
C ALA A 348 75.10 -14.95 -7.59
N ASN A 349 74.70 -16.07 -6.99
CA ASN A 349 74.46 -16.19 -5.55
C ASN A 349 75.51 -17.06 -4.82
N ALA A 350 76.46 -17.67 -5.54
CA ALA A 350 77.47 -18.56 -4.98
C ALA A 350 78.78 -17.81 -4.71
N THR A 351 79.48 -18.15 -3.62
CA THR A 351 80.77 -17.52 -3.26
C THR A 351 81.84 -18.57 -2.94
N GLY A 352 83.11 -18.19 -3.11
CA GLY A 352 84.26 -19.07 -2.85
C GLY A 352 84.34 -20.28 -3.78
N ASN A 353 84.74 -21.44 -3.25
CA ASN A 353 85.01 -22.65 -4.04
C ASN A 353 83.79 -23.19 -4.82
N GLN A 354 82.57 -22.88 -4.38
CA GLN A 354 81.35 -23.28 -5.08
C GLN A 354 81.14 -22.47 -6.38
N ALA A 355 81.46 -21.17 -6.38
CA ALA A 355 81.38 -20.35 -7.59
C ALA A 355 82.34 -20.85 -8.68
N ILE A 356 83.54 -21.29 -8.27
CA ILE A 356 84.56 -21.85 -9.19
C ILE A 356 84.03 -23.15 -9.81
N ALA A 357 83.43 -24.05 -9.02
CA ALA A 357 82.85 -25.30 -9.53
C ALA A 357 81.69 -25.07 -10.51
N ILE A 358 80.80 -24.12 -10.21
CA ILE A 358 79.66 -23.77 -11.07
C ILE A 358 80.16 -23.13 -12.38
N SER A 359 81.14 -22.24 -12.31
CA SER A 359 81.74 -21.63 -13.51
C SER A 359 82.40 -22.66 -14.43
N ALA A 360 83.07 -23.67 -13.86
CA ALA A 360 83.66 -24.76 -14.62
C ALA A 360 82.59 -25.63 -15.31
N GLN A 361 81.45 -25.87 -14.65
CA GLN A 361 80.33 -26.60 -15.24
C GLN A 361 79.67 -25.83 -16.39
N ILE A 362 79.51 -24.51 -16.26
CA ILE A 362 79.00 -23.65 -17.34
C ILE A 362 79.92 -23.78 -18.57
N HIS A 363 81.23 -23.62 -18.40
CA HIS A 363 82.18 -23.75 -19.52
C HIS A 363 82.23 -25.15 -20.15
N GLN A 364 82.01 -26.22 -19.37
CA GLN A 364 81.89 -27.56 -19.92
C GLN A 364 80.64 -27.73 -20.78
N LEU A 365 79.50 -27.17 -20.35
CA LEU A 365 78.24 -27.21 -21.10
C LEU A 365 78.32 -26.36 -22.38
N GLU A 366 78.98 -25.21 -22.33
CA GLU A 366 79.24 -24.38 -23.51
C GLU A 366 80.11 -25.10 -24.54
N ARG A 367 81.20 -25.75 -24.12
CA ARG A 367 82.05 -26.54 -25.03
C ARG A 367 81.30 -27.72 -25.63
N LYS A 368 80.46 -28.40 -24.85
CA LYS A 368 79.63 -29.52 -25.32
C LYS A 368 78.52 -29.07 -26.28
N ALA A 369 78.01 -27.86 -26.12
CA ALA A 369 77.08 -27.25 -27.06
C ALA A 369 77.78 -26.82 -28.35
N ALA A 370 79.03 -26.34 -28.25
CA ALA A 370 79.84 -25.95 -29.40
C ALA A 370 80.34 -27.16 -30.22
N SER A 371 80.62 -28.30 -29.60
CA SER A 371 81.08 -29.52 -30.30
C SER A 371 79.96 -30.36 -30.94
N ARG A 372 78.69 -29.99 -30.73
CA ARG A 372 77.51 -30.62 -31.34
C ARG A 372 76.89 -29.79 -32.48
N ARG A 373 77.46 -28.63 -32.78
CA ARG A 373 77.25 -27.90 -34.03
C ARG A 373 78.32 -28.32 -35.02
#